data_AF-A0A6B9TCM7-F1
#
_entry.id   AF-A0A6B9TCM7-F1
#
_cell.length_a   1.000
_cell.length_b   1.000
_cell.length_c   1.000
_cell.angle_alpha   90.00
_cell.angle_beta   90.00
_cell.angle_gamma   90.00
#
_symmetry.space_group_name_H-M   'P 1'
#
loop_
_entity.id
_entity.type
_entity.pdbx_description
1 polymer ?
#
loop_
_entity_poly.entity_id
_entity_poly.type
_entity_poly.pdbx_seq_one_letter_code
_entity_poly.pdbx_strand_id
1 'polypeptide(L)'
;MHIMEGFLPWQWCLFWYLISAPVIIYGIMRIIRISDENPEAKPLLAVSGAFMFVLSSLKLPSVTGSCSHPTGNGLGAVLFGPAVTSVMALIVLIFQAVLLAHGGLTTLGANVFSMGIVGPVFAWGIYRLAGKGLSSSVAVFLAAFLGDIMTYVTTSVQLAMAFPIPGFSEALMKFMVIFAYTQLPLAVAEGLLTVVIFENILKLKPDIMEKLQLIGKPSPGQEA
;
A
#
# COMPACT_ATOMS: atom_id res chain seq x y z
N MET A 1 -3.99 1.51 -8.94
CA MET A 1 -4.39 2.64 -9.83
C MET A 1 -4.54 3.91 -9.02
N HIS A 2 -3.77 4.94 -9.35
CA HIS A 2 -3.91 6.25 -8.73
C HIS A 2 -5.06 7.01 -9.36
N ILE A 3 -5.83 7.72 -8.55
CA ILE A 3 -6.77 8.73 -9.03
C ILE A 3 -5.96 9.94 -9.46
N MET A 4 -6.11 10.34 -10.74
CA MET A 4 -5.34 11.44 -11.34
C MET A 4 -5.69 12.80 -10.72
N GLU A 5 -4.74 13.74 -10.81
CA GLU A 5 -4.92 15.14 -10.42
C GLU A 5 -6.18 15.76 -11.05
N GLY A 6 -6.94 16.53 -10.26
CA GLY A 6 -8.15 17.21 -10.72
C GLY A 6 -9.34 16.30 -11.04
N PHE A 7 -9.23 14.98 -10.88
CA PHE A 7 -10.31 14.06 -11.23
C PHE A 7 -11.48 14.12 -10.24
N LEU A 8 -11.21 14.27 -8.94
CA LEU A 8 -12.26 14.30 -7.93
C LEU A 8 -12.76 15.73 -7.71
N PRO A 9 -14.07 15.94 -7.48
CA PRO A 9 -14.60 17.19 -6.97
C PRO A 9 -13.92 17.55 -5.63
N TRP A 10 -13.70 18.85 -5.39
CA TRP A 10 -12.93 19.32 -4.24
C TRP A 10 -13.48 18.84 -2.88
N GLN A 11 -14.80 18.64 -2.77
CA GLN A 11 -15.45 18.12 -1.57
C GLN A 11 -14.96 16.70 -1.24
N TRP A 12 -14.83 15.85 -2.26
CA TRP A 12 -14.32 14.49 -2.10
C TRP A 12 -12.82 14.48 -1.79
N CYS A 13 -12.05 15.38 -2.41
CA CYS A 13 -10.63 15.56 -2.05
C CYS A 13 -10.49 15.88 -0.56
N LEU A 14 -11.21 16.89 -0.06
CA LEU A 14 -11.18 17.28 1.34
C LEU A 14 -11.63 16.14 2.27
N PHE A 15 -12.72 15.47 1.93
CA PHE A 15 -13.24 14.32 2.68
C PHE A 15 -12.17 13.23 2.86
N TRP A 16 -11.50 12.83 1.78
CA TRP A 16 -10.47 11.79 1.87
C TRP A 16 -9.22 12.22 2.61
N TYR A 17 -8.83 13.50 2.52
CA TYR A 17 -7.76 14.06 3.35
C TYR A 17 -8.11 13.96 4.84
N LEU A 18 -9.33 14.34 5.23
CA LEU A 18 -9.77 14.31 6.62
C LEU A 18 -9.83 12.89 7.18
N ILE A 19 -10.24 11.90 6.37
CA ILE A 19 -10.29 10.50 6.81
C ILE A 19 -8.90 9.88 6.88
N SER A 20 -8.00 10.20 5.94
CA SER A 20 -6.65 9.65 5.92
C SER A 20 -5.74 10.26 7.00
N ALA A 21 -5.96 11.52 7.36
CA ALA A 21 -5.08 12.26 8.26
C ALA A 21 -4.86 11.60 9.64
N PRO A 22 -5.89 11.11 10.37
CA PRO A 22 -5.69 10.45 11.66
C PRO A 22 -4.77 9.23 11.59
N VAL A 23 -4.90 8.41 10.55
CA VAL A 23 -4.08 7.20 10.36
C VAL A 23 -2.63 7.58 10.06
N ILE A 24 -2.43 8.58 9.20
CA ILE A 24 -1.09 9.11 8.90
C ILE A 24 -0.44 9.73 10.13
N ILE A 25 -1.17 10.53 10.90
CA ILE A 25 -0.68 11.14 12.14
C ILE A 25 -0.26 10.03 13.11
N TYR A 26 -1.08 8.99 13.28
CA TYR A 26 -0.72 7.82 14.09
C TYR A 26 0.55 7.12 13.58
N GLY A 27 0.67 6.92 12.27
CA GLY A 27 1.88 6.37 11.65
C GLY A 27 3.12 7.22 11.89
N ILE A 28 3.01 8.55 11.84
CA ILE A 28 4.12 9.47 12.12
C ILE A 28 4.55 9.35 13.59
N MET A 29 3.61 9.40 14.53
CA MET A 29 3.91 9.20 15.95
C MET A 29 4.58 7.85 16.21
N ARG A 30 4.13 6.80 15.52
CA ARG A 30 4.72 5.46 15.57
C ARG A 30 6.17 5.46 15.11
N ILE A 31 6.45 6.08 13.95
CA ILE A 31 7.80 6.17 13.40
C ILE A 31 8.73 6.96 14.33
N ILE A 32 8.27 8.09 14.88
CA ILE A 32 9.05 8.89 15.83
C ILE A 32 9.43 8.02 17.04
N ARG A 33 8.45 7.35 17.65
CA ARG A 33 8.69 6.48 18.80
C ARG A 33 9.68 5.35 18.50
N ILE A 34 9.50 4.63 17.40
CA ILE A 34 10.41 3.56 16.98
C ILE A 34 11.83 4.11 16.77
N SER A 35 11.93 5.30 16.21
CA SER A 35 13.20 5.97 15.90
C SER A 35 13.93 6.49 17.14
N ASP A 36 13.19 6.80 18.21
CA ASP A 36 13.74 7.21 19.50
C ASP A 36 14.16 5.98 20.33
N GLU A 37 13.36 4.90 20.30
CA GLU A 37 13.67 3.64 20.98
C GLU A 37 14.83 2.88 20.28
N ASN A 38 14.94 2.98 18.95
CA ASN A 38 15.93 2.29 18.15
C ASN A 38 16.55 3.25 17.11
N PRO A 39 17.65 3.96 17.43
CA PRO A 39 18.27 4.91 16.50
C PRO A 39 18.70 4.29 15.15
N GLU A 40 19.03 3.01 15.13
CA GLU A 40 19.37 2.25 13.92
C GLU A 40 18.17 2.04 12.97
N ALA A 41 16.94 2.25 13.42
CA ALA A 41 15.74 2.12 12.59
C ALA A 41 15.60 3.27 11.58
N LYS A 42 16.13 4.47 11.88
CA LYS A 42 16.00 5.65 11.00
C LYS A 42 16.58 5.40 9.60
N PRO A 43 17.83 4.91 9.44
CA PRO A 43 18.36 4.56 8.12
C PRO A 43 17.56 3.46 7.43
N LEU A 44 17.12 2.43 8.17
CA LEU A 44 16.35 1.33 7.60
C LEU A 44 15.01 1.81 7.03
N LEU A 45 14.28 2.65 7.77
CA LEU A 45 13.02 3.24 7.30
C LEU A 45 13.23 4.11 6.06
N ALA A 46 14.30 4.92 6.04
CA ALA A 46 14.62 5.77 4.88
C ALA A 46 14.95 4.93 3.63
N VAL A 47 15.82 3.92 3.76
CA VAL A 47 16.16 3.01 2.66
C VAL A 47 14.94 2.23 2.20
N SER A 48 14.05 1.85 3.12
CA SER A 48 12.82 1.12 2.79
C SER A 48 11.82 1.98 2.02
N GLY A 49 11.64 3.24 2.41
CA GLY A 49 10.84 4.21 1.66
C GLY A 49 11.40 4.46 0.26
N ALA A 50 12.73 4.62 0.15
CA ALA A 50 13.40 4.77 -1.14
C ALA A 50 13.23 3.51 -2.01
N PHE A 51 13.34 2.32 -1.42
CA PHE A 51 13.10 1.06 -2.11
C PHE A 51 11.65 0.94 -2.59
N MET A 52 10.65 1.28 -1.76
CA MET A 52 9.25 1.30 -2.18
C MET A 52 9.02 2.25 -3.36
N PHE A 53 9.61 3.45 -3.32
CA PHE A 53 9.53 4.40 -4.42
C PHE A 53 10.16 3.85 -5.71
N VAL A 54 11.39 3.33 -5.63
CA VAL A 54 12.10 2.77 -6.79
C VAL A 54 11.35 1.55 -7.35
N LEU A 55 10.87 0.65 -6.49
CA LEU A 55 10.05 -0.49 -6.88
C LEU A 55 8.82 -0.01 -7.66
N SER A 56 8.13 1.02 -7.18
CA SER A 56 6.98 1.63 -7.86
C SER A 56 7.31 2.38 -9.15
N SER A 57 8.58 2.62 -9.45
CA SER A 57 9.00 3.20 -10.72
C SER A 57 9.31 2.14 -11.79
N LEU A 58 9.40 0.86 -11.40
CA LEU A 58 9.67 -0.24 -12.32
C LEU A 58 8.44 -0.53 -13.18
N LYS A 59 8.60 -0.46 -14.50
CA LYS A 59 7.54 -0.80 -15.44
C LYS A 59 7.42 -2.32 -15.54
N LEU A 60 6.27 -2.86 -15.15
CA LEU A 60 5.92 -4.24 -15.41
C LEU A 60 5.16 -4.34 -16.73
N PRO A 61 5.50 -5.29 -17.61
CA PRO A 61 4.72 -5.53 -18.82
C PRO A 61 3.31 -5.98 -18.43
N SER A 62 2.29 -5.19 -18.79
CA SER A 62 0.90 -5.63 -18.62
C SER A 62 0.43 -6.40 -19.85
N VAL A 63 -0.41 -7.40 -19.62
CA VAL A 63 -0.97 -8.29 -20.66
C VAL A 63 -1.85 -7.52 -21.66
N THR A 64 -2.33 -6.32 -21.31
CA THR A 64 -3.29 -5.53 -22.10
C THR A 64 -2.69 -4.26 -22.72
N GLY A 65 -1.36 -4.15 -22.82
CA GLY A 65 -0.71 -2.98 -23.45
C GLY A 65 -0.71 -1.69 -22.62
N SER A 66 -1.13 -1.75 -21.36
CA SER A 66 -0.98 -0.66 -20.38
C SER A 66 0.42 -0.70 -19.72
N CYS A 67 0.91 0.43 -19.21
CA CYS A 67 2.05 0.45 -18.30
C CYS A 67 1.54 0.38 -16.86
N SER A 68 1.90 -0.68 -16.15
CA SER A 68 1.62 -0.84 -14.72
C SER A 68 2.94 -0.89 -13.95
N HIS A 69 2.88 -0.57 -12.66
CA HIS A 69 4.02 -0.63 -11.76
C HIS A 69 3.61 -1.30 -10.45
N PRO A 70 4.54 -1.98 -9.77
CA PRO A 70 4.24 -2.63 -8.51
C PRO A 70 4.17 -1.58 -7.40
N THR A 71 3.15 -1.64 -6.54
CA THR A 71 2.97 -0.63 -5.50
C THR A 71 3.90 -0.83 -4.30
N GLY A 72 4.33 -2.06 -4.02
CA GLY A 72 5.20 -2.40 -2.89
C GLY A 72 4.52 -2.29 -1.52
N ASN A 73 3.23 -1.97 -1.49
CA ASN A 73 2.49 -1.72 -0.25
C ASN A 73 2.22 -3.00 0.51
N GLY A 74 1.94 -4.12 -0.18
CA GLY A 74 1.80 -5.43 0.44
C GLY A 74 3.09 -5.89 1.13
N LEU A 75 4.24 -5.77 0.43
CA LEU A 75 5.55 -6.05 1.01
C LEU A 75 5.85 -5.13 2.20
N GLY A 76 5.59 -3.83 2.06
CA GLY A 76 5.76 -2.85 3.13
C GLY A 76 4.94 -3.22 4.37
N ALA A 77 3.68 -3.63 4.18
CA ALA A 77 2.81 -4.03 5.29
C ALA A 77 3.31 -5.28 6.00
N VAL A 78 3.81 -6.27 5.26
CA VAL A 78 4.41 -7.49 5.82
C VAL A 78 5.66 -7.18 6.64
N LEU A 79 6.51 -6.26 6.16
CA LEU A 79 7.80 -5.94 6.78
C LEU A 79 7.67 -4.97 7.96
N PHE A 80 6.88 -3.90 7.83
CA PHE A 80 6.86 -2.78 8.77
C PHE A 80 5.53 -2.60 9.50
N GLY A 81 4.50 -3.36 9.11
CA GLY A 81 3.15 -3.17 9.60
C GLY A 81 2.45 -1.93 9.03
N PRO A 82 1.10 -1.88 9.09
CA PRO A 82 0.30 -0.93 8.33
C PRO A 82 0.53 0.54 8.73
N ALA A 83 0.83 0.82 10.01
CA ALA A 83 1.05 2.17 10.49
C ALA A 83 2.27 2.83 9.83
N VAL A 84 3.41 2.14 9.80
CA VAL A 84 4.64 2.63 9.18
C VAL A 84 4.48 2.68 7.66
N THR A 85 3.89 1.63 7.07
CA THR A 85 3.63 1.57 5.62
C THR A 85 2.75 2.73 5.15
N SER A 86 1.78 3.18 5.95
CA SER A 86 0.92 4.31 5.57
C SER A 86 1.68 5.61 5.34
N VAL A 87 2.69 5.90 6.18
CA VAL A 87 3.54 7.09 6.05
C VAL A 87 4.52 6.92 4.89
N MET A 88 5.11 5.73 4.74
CA MET A 88 5.97 5.44 3.59
C MET A 88 5.20 5.61 2.27
N ALA A 89 3.98 5.08 2.19
CA ALA A 89 3.10 5.22 1.04
C ALA A 89 2.75 6.68 0.77
N LEU A 90 2.47 7.50 1.79
CA LEU A 90 2.27 8.94 1.63
C LEU A 90 3.48 9.61 0.96
N ILE A 91 4.70 9.33 1.46
CA ILE A 91 5.93 9.90 0.91
C ILE A 91 6.13 9.46 -0.55
N VAL A 92 5.96 8.15 -0.82
CA VAL A 92 6.04 7.59 -2.17
C VAL A 92 5.03 8.25 -3.10
N LEU A 93 3.78 8.40 -2.67
CA LEU A 93 2.71 9.03 -3.45
C LEU A 93 2.98 10.51 -3.74
N ILE A 94 3.59 11.25 -2.81
CA ILE A 94 4.03 12.62 -3.05
C ILE A 94 5.10 12.65 -4.14
N PHE A 95 6.11 11.77 -4.07
CA PHE A 95 7.15 11.71 -5.10
C PHE A 95 6.60 11.25 -6.45
N GLN A 96 5.65 10.31 -6.48
CA GLN A 96 4.99 9.89 -7.71
C GLN A 96 4.20 11.04 -8.34
N ALA A 97 3.46 11.81 -7.54
CA ALA A 97 2.70 12.96 -8.04
C ALA A 97 3.63 14.05 -8.60
N VAL A 98 4.72 14.37 -7.91
CA VAL A 98 5.61 15.48 -8.27
C VAL A 98 6.64 15.11 -9.33
N LEU A 99 7.27 13.94 -9.24
CA LEU A 99 8.41 13.56 -10.10
C LEU A 99 7.98 12.72 -11.31
N LEU A 100 6.95 11.89 -11.16
CA LEU A 100 6.51 10.96 -12.20
C LEU A 100 5.21 11.39 -12.87
N ALA A 101 4.63 12.52 -12.46
CA ALA A 101 3.31 12.99 -12.89
C ALA A 101 2.24 11.89 -12.80
N HIS A 102 2.33 11.07 -11.75
CA HIS A 102 1.48 9.91 -11.56
C HIS A 102 0.67 10.05 -10.27
N GLY A 103 -0.66 10.07 -10.40
CA GLY A 103 -1.57 10.43 -9.31
C GLY A 103 -1.88 11.92 -9.28
N GLY A 104 -1.98 12.49 -8.08
CA GLY A 104 -2.27 13.91 -7.88
C GLY A 104 -2.11 14.35 -6.44
N LEU A 105 -1.82 15.63 -6.23
CA LEU A 105 -1.78 16.33 -4.96
C LEU A 105 -3.19 16.59 -4.42
N THR A 106 -4.16 16.98 -5.26
CA THR A 106 -5.54 17.15 -4.74
C THR A 106 -6.17 15.81 -4.37
N THR A 107 -5.86 14.76 -5.12
CA THR A 107 -6.36 13.40 -4.92
C THR A 107 -5.49 12.56 -3.98
N LEU A 108 -4.40 13.13 -3.44
CA LEU A 108 -3.45 12.44 -2.58
C LEU A 108 -4.14 11.82 -1.37
N GLY A 109 -5.06 12.53 -0.71
CA GLY A 109 -5.82 11.97 0.41
C GLY A 109 -6.57 10.68 0.08
N ALA A 110 -7.17 10.62 -1.12
CA ALA A 110 -7.89 9.44 -1.60
C ALA A 110 -6.95 8.29 -1.97
N ASN A 111 -5.84 8.61 -2.65
CA ASN A 111 -4.81 7.64 -3.00
C ASN A 111 -4.13 7.05 -1.76
N VAL A 112 -3.83 7.88 -0.77
CA VAL A 112 -3.29 7.44 0.53
C VAL A 112 -4.29 6.54 1.24
N PHE A 113 -5.59 6.86 1.20
CA PHE A 113 -6.61 6.01 1.82
C PHE A 113 -6.64 4.60 1.23
N SER A 114 -6.66 4.48 -0.10
CA SER A 114 -6.70 3.17 -0.75
C SER A 114 -5.37 2.43 -0.62
N MET A 115 -4.27 3.07 -1.05
CA MET A 115 -2.96 2.43 -1.20
C MET A 115 -2.12 2.42 0.07
N GLY A 116 -2.19 3.48 0.88
CA GLY A 116 -1.39 3.61 2.10
C GLY A 116 -2.08 3.06 3.34
N ILE A 117 -3.41 2.94 3.34
CA ILE A 117 -4.18 2.53 4.51
C ILE A 117 -4.90 1.21 4.26
N VAL A 118 -5.89 1.17 3.37
CA VAL A 118 -6.73 -0.02 3.20
C VAL A 118 -5.92 -1.21 2.69
N GLY A 119 -5.16 -1.05 1.62
CA GLY A 119 -4.30 -2.11 1.08
C GLY A 119 -3.36 -2.71 2.14
N PRO A 120 -2.52 -1.90 2.80
CA PRO A 120 -1.61 -2.36 3.86
C PRO A 120 -2.31 -3.01 5.06
N VAL A 121 -3.44 -2.48 5.52
CA VAL A 121 -4.21 -3.08 6.63
C VAL A 121 -4.71 -4.47 6.26
N PHE A 122 -5.29 -4.63 5.07
CA PHE A 122 -5.75 -5.94 4.60
C PHE A 122 -4.59 -6.90 4.37
N ALA A 123 -3.51 -6.45 3.71
CA ALA A 123 -2.31 -7.26 3.49
C ALA A 123 -1.74 -7.77 4.81
N TRP A 124 -1.60 -6.91 5.82
CA TRP A 124 -1.10 -7.29 7.13
C TRP A 124 -2.03 -8.26 7.87
N GLY A 125 -3.34 -8.03 7.82
CA GLY A 125 -4.34 -8.93 8.42
C GLY A 125 -4.30 -10.32 7.78
N ILE A 126 -4.24 -10.38 6.45
CA ILE A 126 -4.13 -11.63 5.69
C ILE A 126 -2.82 -12.34 6.01
N TYR A 127 -1.70 -11.63 6.05
CA TYR A 127 -0.40 -12.18 6.42
C TYR A 127 -0.45 -12.84 7.81
N ARG A 128 -1.04 -12.14 8.80
CA ARG A 128 -1.19 -12.65 10.17
C ARG A 128 -2.10 -13.88 10.27
N LEU A 129 -3.17 -13.94 9.48
CA LEU A 129 -4.10 -15.06 9.47
C LEU A 129 -3.50 -16.26 8.72
N ALA A 130 -2.96 -16.03 7.52
CA ALA A 130 -2.32 -17.06 6.71
C ALA A 130 -1.08 -17.65 7.38
N GLY A 131 -0.30 -16.83 8.11
CA GLY A 131 0.88 -17.27 8.84
C GLY A 131 0.61 -18.25 10.00
N LYS A 132 -0.66 -18.49 10.37
CA LYS A 132 -1.05 -19.48 11.39
C LYS A 132 -1.19 -20.91 10.85
N GLY A 133 -1.17 -21.11 9.53
CA GLY A 133 -1.41 -22.44 8.96
C GLY A 133 -0.88 -22.66 7.54
N LEU A 134 -0.36 -21.63 6.87
CA LEU A 134 0.21 -21.70 5.53
C LEU A 134 1.72 -21.44 5.57
N SER A 135 2.43 -21.83 4.52
CA SER A 135 3.85 -21.50 4.37
C SER A 135 4.05 -19.99 4.25
N SER A 136 5.22 -19.49 4.65
CA SER A 136 5.53 -18.05 4.61
C SER A 136 5.37 -17.48 3.20
N SER A 137 5.79 -18.21 2.16
CA SER A 137 5.68 -17.77 0.77
C SER A 137 4.22 -17.61 0.34
N VAL A 138 3.34 -18.54 0.74
CA VAL A 138 1.90 -18.43 0.44
C VAL A 138 1.25 -17.29 1.22
N ALA A 139 1.61 -17.12 2.50
CA ALA A 139 1.10 -16.00 3.31
C ALA A 139 1.48 -14.64 2.72
N VAL A 140 2.72 -14.49 2.25
CA VAL A 140 3.22 -13.28 1.59
C VAL A 140 2.53 -13.04 0.24
N PHE A 141 2.38 -14.08 -0.58
CA PHE A 141 1.65 -13.99 -1.85
C PHE A 141 0.22 -13.49 -1.64
N LEU A 142 -0.52 -14.12 -0.71
CA LEU A 142 -1.90 -13.77 -0.42
C LEU A 142 -2.01 -12.36 0.15
N ALA A 143 -1.08 -11.94 1.00
CA ALA A 143 -1.04 -10.59 1.56
C ALA A 143 -0.88 -9.53 0.47
N ALA A 144 0.08 -9.70 -0.43
CA ALA A 144 0.29 -8.79 -1.55
C ALA A 144 -0.88 -8.80 -2.53
N PHE A 145 -1.29 -9.98 -3.00
CA PHE A 145 -2.38 -10.15 -3.95
C PHE A 145 -3.68 -9.54 -3.43
N LEU A 146 -4.15 -9.92 -2.24
CA LEU A 146 -5.41 -9.43 -1.72
C LEU A 146 -5.32 -7.97 -1.22
N GLY A 147 -4.15 -7.52 -0.76
CA GLY A 147 -3.91 -6.10 -0.44
C GLY A 147 -4.08 -5.19 -1.66
N ASP A 148 -3.55 -5.62 -2.80
CA ASP A 148 -3.73 -4.93 -4.07
C ASP A 148 -5.20 -4.94 -4.49
N ILE A 149 -5.88 -6.10 -4.46
CA ILE A 149 -7.32 -6.19 -4.75
C ILE A 149 -8.12 -5.20 -3.90
N MET A 150 -7.83 -5.12 -2.60
CA MET A 150 -8.54 -4.21 -1.70
C MET A 150 -8.24 -2.74 -1.98
N THR A 151 -7.05 -2.41 -2.44
CA THR A 151 -6.74 -1.07 -2.96
C THR A 151 -7.66 -0.73 -4.13
N TYR A 152 -7.80 -1.63 -5.11
CA TYR A 152 -8.63 -1.39 -6.30
C TYR A 152 -10.12 -1.32 -5.98
N VAL A 153 -10.60 -2.18 -5.07
CA VAL A 153 -11.98 -2.13 -4.55
C VAL A 153 -12.24 -0.77 -3.92
N THR A 154 -11.33 -0.31 -3.06
CA THR A 154 -11.45 0.99 -2.38
C THR A 154 -11.47 2.14 -3.39
N THR A 155 -10.55 2.14 -4.35
CA THR A 155 -10.55 3.15 -5.42
C THR A 155 -11.84 3.12 -6.24
N SER A 156 -12.39 1.93 -6.51
CA SER A 156 -13.67 1.81 -7.23
C SER A 156 -14.83 2.40 -6.44
N VAL A 157 -14.86 2.19 -5.13
CA VAL A 157 -15.83 2.82 -4.21
C VAL A 157 -15.66 4.34 -4.18
N GLN A 158 -14.42 4.83 -4.09
CA GLN A 158 -14.10 6.27 -4.13
C GLN A 158 -14.68 6.92 -5.39
N LEU A 159 -14.45 6.32 -6.55
CA LEU A 159 -14.94 6.82 -7.83
C LEU A 159 -16.46 6.70 -7.96
N ALA A 160 -17.06 5.60 -7.49
CA ALA A 160 -18.50 5.40 -7.52
C ALA A 160 -19.25 6.41 -6.63
N MET A 161 -18.68 6.78 -5.48
CA MET A 161 -19.25 7.83 -4.62
C MET A 161 -19.14 9.21 -5.25
N ALA A 162 -18.03 9.49 -5.94
CA ALA A 162 -17.83 10.77 -6.63
C ALA A 162 -18.69 10.91 -7.90
N PHE A 163 -18.95 9.80 -8.59
CA PHE A 163 -19.66 9.77 -9.88
C PHE A 163 -20.79 8.72 -9.90
N PRO A 164 -21.88 8.91 -9.14
CA PRO A 164 -22.90 7.89 -8.92
C PRO A 164 -23.94 7.78 -10.05
N ILE A 165 -23.54 7.96 -11.32
CA ILE A 165 -24.48 8.01 -12.46
C ILE A 165 -24.44 6.67 -13.24
N PRO A 166 -25.58 6.00 -13.51
CA PRO A 166 -26.97 6.34 -13.16
C PRO A 166 -27.38 5.98 -11.72
N GLY A 167 -26.54 5.23 -11.00
CA GLY A 167 -26.69 4.89 -9.60
C GLY A 167 -25.35 4.46 -9.01
N PHE A 168 -25.21 4.47 -7.69
CA PHE A 168 -23.96 4.09 -7.02
C PHE A 168 -23.55 2.64 -7.32
N SER A 169 -24.51 1.70 -7.26
CA SER A 169 -24.28 0.27 -7.53
C SER A 169 -23.76 0.04 -8.94
N GLU A 170 -24.37 0.69 -9.92
CA GLU A 170 -24.02 0.59 -11.34
C GLU A 170 -22.66 1.22 -11.62
N ALA A 171 -22.39 2.38 -11.03
CA ALA A 171 -21.08 3.03 -11.12
C ALA A 171 -19.98 2.16 -10.50
N LEU A 172 -20.23 1.61 -9.30
CA LEU A 172 -19.29 0.73 -8.62
C LEU A 172 -18.97 -0.51 -9.45
N MET A 173 -20.00 -1.20 -9.97
CA MET A 173 -19.81 -2.36 -10.84
C MET A 173 -19.01 -2.02 -12.09
N LYS A 174 -19.27 -0.87 -12.72
CA LYS A 174 -18.49 -0.40 -13.88
C LYS A 174 -17.01 -0.21 -13.53
N PHE A 175 -16.70 0.54 -12.47
CA PHE A 175 -15.31 0.77 -12.07
C PHE A 175 -14.58 -0.52 -11.68
N MET A 176 -15.25 -1.39 -10.91
CA MET A 176 -14.72 -2.70 -10.52
C MET A 176 -14.35 -3.56 -11.73
N VAL A 177 -15.27 -3.67 -12.70
CA VAL A 177 -15.04 -4.48 -13.92
C VAL A 177 -13.94 -3.88 -14.78
N ILE A 178 -13.94 -2.56 -15.00
CA ILE A 178 -12.92 -1.89 -15.82
C ILE A 178 -11.53 -2.07 -15.20
N PHE A 179 -11.39 -1.91 -13.89
CA PHE A 179 -10.12 -2.11 -13.22
C PHE A 179 -9.72 -3.58 -13.15
N ALA A 180 -10.65 -4.52 -12.97
CA ALA A 180 -10.33 -5.95 -12.87
C ALA A 180 -9.47 -6.46 -14.04
N TYR A 181 -9.75 -6.03 -15.28
CA TYR A 181 -9.00 -6.45 -16.46
C TYR A 181 -7.49 -6.15 -16.39
N THR A 182 -7.11 -5.04 -15.78
CA THR A 182 -5.70 -4.62 -15.69
C THR A 182 -5.09 -4.94 -14.33
N GLN A 183 -5.90 -4.85 -13.28
CA GLN A 183 -5.41 -4.90 -11.91
C GLN A 183 -5.35 -6.32 -11.36
N LEU A 184 -6.20 -7.25 -11.82
CA LEU A 184 -6.12 -8.64 -11.40
C LEU A 184 -4.83 -9.32 -11.90
N PRO A 185 -4.41 -9.19 -13.18
CA PRO A 185 -3.12 -9.69 -13.63
C PRO A 185 -1.94 -9.02 -12.90
N LEU A 186 -2.04 -7.72 -12.65
CA LEU A 186 -1.03 -6.97 -11.92
C LEU A 186 -0.86 -7.49 -10.49
N ALA A 187 -1.96 -7.69 -9.75
CA ALA A 187 -1.93 -8.21 -8.39
C ALA A 187 -1.28 -9.60 -8.31
N VAL A 188 -1.52 -10.47 -9.30
CA VAL A 188 -0.85 -11.78 -9.37
C VAL A 188 0.65 -11.60 -9.59
N ALA A 189 1.05 -10.76 -10.54
CA ALA A 189 2.45 -10.49 -10.84
C ALA A 189 3.18 -9.87 -9.64
N GLU A 190 2.57 -8.89 -8.97
CA GLU A 190 3.10 -8.24 -7.77
C GLU A 190 3.16 -9.22 -6.59
N GLY A 191 2.16 -10.09 -6.43
CA GLY A 191 2.18 -11.16 -5.44
C GLY A 191 3.38 -12.09 -5.61
N LEU A 192 3.64 -12.56 -6.84
CA LEU A 192 4.80 -13.42 -7.14
C LEU A 192 6.11 -12.68 -6.92
N LEU A 193 6.21 -11.44 -7.41
CA LEU A 193 7.39 -10.59 -7.22
C LEU A 193 7.68 -10.38 -5.73
N THR A 194 6.65 -10.14 -4.93
CA THR A 194 6.76 -9.92 -3.48
C THR A 194 7.30 -11.16 -2.77
N VAL A 195 6.84 -12.37 -3.15
CA VAL A 195 7.40 -13.63 -2.61
C VAL A 195 8.88 -13.75 -2.94
N VAL A 196 9.27 -13.51 -4.20
CA VAL A 196 10.67 -13.58 -4.62
C VAL A 196 11.53 -12.61 -3.82
N ILE A 197 11.10 -11.36 -3.67
CA ILE A 197 11.84 -10.36 -2.89
C ILE A 197 11.95 -10.80 -1.43
N PHE A 198 10.85 -11.22 -0.82
CA PHE A 198 10.80 -11.63 0.58
C PHE A 198 11.71 -12.82 0.88
N GLU A 199 11.68 -13.87 0.06
CA GLU A 199 12.56 -15.03 0.21
C GLU A 199 14.04 -14.68 0.01
N ASN A 200 14.35 -13.77 -0.91
CA ASN A 200 15.73 -13.34 -1.12
C ASN A 200 16.25 -12.52 0.05
N ILE A 201 15.42 -11.65 0.64
CA ILE A 201 15.80 -10.92 1.87
C ILE A 201 16.07 -11.91 3.00
N LEU A 202 15.19 -12.90 3.20
CA LEU A 202 15.38 -13.95 4.21
C LEU A 202 16.68 -14.74 4.02
N LYS A 203 17.02 -15.08 2.78
CA LYS A 203 18.22 -15.88 2.46
C LYS A 203 19.53 -15.07 2.56
N LEU A 204 19.53 -13.83 2.08
CA LEU A 204 20.76 -13.03 1.91
C LEU A 204 21.07 -12.11 3.09
N LYS A 205 20.05 -11.71 3.86
CA LYS A 205 20.15 -10.74 4.96
C LYS A 205 19.17 -11.06 6.10
N PRO A 206 19.32 -12.24 6.77
CA PRO A 206 18.45 -12.61 7.88
C PRO A 206 18.48 -11.58 9.03
N ASP A 207 19.64 -10.97 9.30
CA ASP A 207 19.82 -9.96 10.35
C ASP A 207 18.98 -8.70 10.11
N ILE A 208 18.76 -8.33 8.84
CA ILE A 208 17.88 -7.20 8.49
C ILE A 208 16.43 -7.60 8.75
N MET A 209 16.03 -8.82 8.39
CA MET A 209 14.66 -9.28 8.61
C MET A 209 14.27 -9.24 10.09
N GLU A 210 15.16 -9.65 10.99
CA GLU A 210 14.90 -9.61 12.43
C GLU A 210 14.67 -8.17 12.91
N LYS A 211 15.51 -7.22 12.49
CA LYS A 211 15.33 -5.80 12.77
C LYS A 211 14.02 -5.24 12.21
N LEU A 212 13.63 -5.65 10.99
CA LEU A 212 12.38 -5.22 10.37
C LEU A 212 11.15 -5.76 11.10
N GLN A 213 11.15 -7.03 11.50
CA GLN A 213 10.05 -7.62 12.27
C GLN A 213 9.89 -6.97 13.65
N LEU A 214 10.98 -6.49 14.27
CA LEU A 214 10.92 -5.72 15.52
C LEU A 214 10.24 -4.37 15.32
N ILE A 215 10.50 -3.69 14.20
CA ILE A 215 9.82 -2.43 13.82
C ILE A 215 8.31 -2.66 13.62
N GLY A 216 7.93 -3.80 13.04
CA GLY A 216 6.54 -4.14 12.71
C GLY A 216 5.67 -4.69 13.85
N LYS A 217 6.22 -4.94 15.05
CA LYS A 217 5.43 -5.45 16.19
C LYS A 217 4.70 -4.32 16.93
N PRO A 218 3.44 -4.51 17.38
CA PRO A 218 2.80 -3.68 18.39
C PRO A 218 3.71 -3.54 19.62
N SER A 219 3.82 -2.34 20.20
CA SER A 219 4.67 -2.16 21.39
C SER A 219 3.96 -2.87 22.56
N PRO A 220 4.66 -3.57 23.47
CA PRO A 220 4.06 -4.44 24.50
C PRO A 220 3.14 -3.77 25.54
N GLY A 221 2.73 -2.51 25.35
CA GLY A 221 1.74 -1.80 26.16
C GLY A 221 0.43 -1.47 25.42
N GLN A 222 0.17 -2.05 24.24
CA GLN A 222 -1.04 -1.81 23.44
C GLN A 222 -2.02 -3.00 23.40
N GLU A 223 -1.79 -4.04 24.22
CA GLU A 223 -2.70 -5.18 24.38
C GLU A 223 -3.65 -5.04 25.60
N ALA A 224 -3.82 -3.83 26.14
CA ALA A 224 -4.75 -3.54 27.23
C ALA A 224 -5.91 -2.67 26.77
#